data_AF-A0A2I2G5B8-F1
#
_entry.id   AF-A0A2I2G5B8-F1
#
_cell.length_a   1.000
_cell.length_b   1.000
_cell.length_c   1.000
_cell.angle_alpha   90.00
_cell.angle_beta   90.00
_cell.angle_gamma   90.00
#
_symmetry.space_group_name_H-M   'P 1'
#
loop_
_entity.id
_entity.type
_entity.pdbx_description
1 polymer ?
#
loop_
_entity_poly.entity_id
_entity_poly.type
_entity_poly.pdbx_seq_one_letter_code
_entity_poly.pdbx_strand_id
1 'polypeptide(L)'
;MSLTTEFPSISTKANPGQAPGGLGKGLFASASLKTGDDVLTIQTPFVAVLEKPRLDDTCSGCFGKRQLGNVDAALKACTKCQVVKYCDRICQSKDWKAGHSLECPVYQKLRPRVLPINARAVLRIVLRSQRQKCTPQELDLFLQLETHVQDIERENPAQLERIGLSSKAVKVYSETDVKEETISAFGARLDLNSFNMTNPSYDRIGLYLHPFAALINHSCDYNSVVGFDGDQLFVKAIRPIQKDEQIFISYIDTTNPYQLRRTELRERYYFDCQCSKCEQGPDGPADKFPNTSSPPDPSVLETVGKQAREALEAASTVDIESPEFIAQLESAMRALRQTSPPWPITRQPYLSLRDQLITSLLSAGDFNTAFVQCAIRYLRVDPVVYPHAAHPLRCLHAWALAKLAIHLSQGMEESSGDAIRLETFELNFSLVIWSVLSDLVNREAECCTVPSFKGIVKGAFAEVHREFLVNGLDPRTMGAEIKREWEKMERLVDLAVGRE
;
A
#
# COMPACT_ATOMS: atom_id res chain seq x y z
N MET A 1 8.76 -21.45 -26.50
CA MET A 1 8.84 -20.02 -26.87
C MET A 1 9.16 -19.24 -25.60
N SER A 2 9.96 -18.18 -25.68
CA SER A 2 10.25 -17.37 -24.48
C SER A 2 8.99 -16.62 -24.06
N LEU A 3 8.65 -16.54 -22.77
CA LEU A 3 7.50 -15.76 -22.28
C LEU A 3 7.54 -14.29 -22.77
N THR A 4 8.73 -13.77 -23.04
CA THR A 4 8.96 -12.43 -23.61
C THR A 4 8.38 -12.25 -25.02
N THR A 5 8.15 -13.32 -25.78
CA THR A 5 7.49 -13.24 -27.10
C THR A 5 5.98 -13.30 -27.03
N GLU A 6 5.41 -13.81 -25.93
CA GLU A 6 3.96 -13.95 -25.74
C GLU A 6 3.32 -12.73 -25.04
N PHE A 7 4.07 -12.04 -24.19
CA PHE A 7 3.61 -10.86 -23.46
C PHE A 7 4.63 -9.71 -23.53
N PRO A 8 4.54 -8.80 -24.54
CA PRO A 8 5.54 -7.75 -24.76
C PRO A 8 5.55 -6.69 -23.65
N SER A 9 4.49 -6.60 -22.84
CA SER A 9 4.38 -5.71 -21.68
C SER A 9 5.07 -6.26 -20.43
N ILE A 10 5.62 -7.47 -20.46
CA ILE A 10 6.13 -8.18 -19.29
C ILE A 10 7.65 -8.41 -19.37
N SER A 11 8.33 -8.07 -18.29
CA SER A 11 9.69 -8.54 -17.99
C SER A 11 9.64 -9.39 -16.73
N THR A 12 10.06 -10.65 -16.78
CA THR A 12 9.91 -11.59 -15.66
C THR A 12 11.13 -12.49 -15.48
N LYS A 13 11.48 -12.75 -14.23
CA LYS A 13 12.40 -13.80 -13.77
C LYS A 13 11.65 -14.96 -13.11
N ALA A 14 10.37 -15.11 -13.45
CA ALA A 14 9.53 -16.19 -12.97
C ALA A 14 8.67 -16.78 -14.10
N ASN A 15 8.43 -18.09 -14.02
CA ASN A 15 7.64 -18.86 -14.97
C ASN A 15 6.34 -19.35 -14.32
N PRO A 16 5.20 -19.36 -15.04
CA PRO A 16 3.99 -20.02 -14.57
C PRO A 16 4.19 -21.54 -14.40
N GLY A 17 3.58 -22.12 -13.37
CA GLY A 17 3.59 -23.55 -13.10
C GLY A 17 2.41 -23.98 -12.24
N GLN A 18 2.25 -25.29 -12.04
CA GLN A 18 1.25 -25.84 -11.12
C GLN A 18 1.76 -25.71 -9.68
N ALA A 19 0.99 -25.03 -8.83
CA ALA A 19 1.31 -24.89 -7.42
C ALA A 19 0.87 -26.14 -6.62
N PRO A 20 1.71 -26.61 -5.66
CA PRO A 20 1.37 -27.72 -4.79
C PRO A 20 0.25 -27.33 -3.80
N GLY A 21 -0.32 -28.32 -3.11
CA GLY A 21 -1.26 -28.07 -2.01
C GLY A 21 -2.63 -27.51 -2.43
N GLY A 22 -3.02 -27.68 -3.70
CA GLY A 22 -4.32 -27.22 -4.21
C GLY A 22 -4.39 -25.72 -4.52
N LEU A 23 -3.26 -25.00 -4.52
CA LEU A 23 -3.17 -23.56 -4.79
C LEU A 23 -3.37 -23.19 -6.28
N GLY A 24 -3.77 -24.12 -7.14
CA GLY A 24 -3.96 -23.86 -8.57
C GLY A 24 -2.66 -23.54 -9.29
N LYS A 25 -2.64 -22.50 -10.15
CA LYS A 25 -1.43 -22.04 -10.85
C LYS A 25 -0.64 -21.10 -9.93
N GLY A 26 0.67 -21.03 -10.13
CA GLY A 26 1.59 -20.14 -9.40
C GLY A 26 2.71 -19.62 -10.31
N LEU A 27 3.47 -18.64 -9.84
CA LEU A 27 4.74 -18.24 -10.46
C LEU A 27 5.93 -18.83 -9.69
N PHE A 28 6.95 -19.29 -10.41
CA PHE A 28 8.15 -19.92 -9.84
C PHE A 28 9.41 -19.24 -10.37
N ALA A 29 10.37 -18.98 -9.49
CA ALA A 29 11.61 -18.30 -9.86
C ALA A 29 12.39 -19.10 -10.91
N SER A 30 12.78 -18.47 -12.01
CA SER A 30 13.54 -19.13 -13.09
C SER A 30 15.05 -19.25 -12.78
N ALA A 31 15.52 -18.51 -11.78
CA ALA A 31 16.88 -18.53 -11.24
C ALA A 31 16.84 -18.08 -9.77
N SER A 32 17.94 -18.26 -9.04
CA SER A 32 18.05 -17.70 -7.69
C SER A 32 18.08 -16.16 -7.75
N LEU A 33 17.29 -15.51 -6.89
CA LEU A 33 17.12 -14.06 -6.81
C LEU A 33 17.63 -13.54 -5.47
N LYS A 34 18.21 -12.35 -5.49
CA LYS A 34 18.67 -11.64 -4.29
C LYS A 34 17.59 -10.69 -3.79
N THR A 35 17.67 -10.29 -2.53
CA THR A 35 16.85 -9.20 -1.98
C THR A 35 16.99 -7.95 -2.86
N GLY A 36 15.85 -7.32 -3.19
CA GLY A 36 15.77 -6.13 -4.04
C GLY A 36 15.62 -6.41 -5.54
N ASP A 37 15.88 -7.64 -6.00
CA ASP A 37 15.74 -8.01 -7.41
C ASP A 37 14.29 -7.84 -7.90
N ASP A 38 14.14 -7.31 -9.11
CA ASP A 38 12.87 -7.36 -9.84
C ASP A 38 12.57 -8.80 -10.27
N VAL A 39 11.51 -9.37 -9.69
CA VAL A 39 10.94 -10.67 -10.05
C VAL A 39 10.05 -10.53 -11.28
N LEU A 40 9.20 -9.51 -11.28
CA LEU A 40 8.24 -9.23 -12.35
C LEU A 40 8.09 -7.71 -12.51
N THR A 41 8.08 -7.25 -13.76
CA THR A 41 7.71 -5.88 -14.12
C THR A 41 6.66 -5.94 -15.22
N ILE A 42 5.52 -5.31 -14.96
CA ILE A 42 4.46 -5.10 -15.96
C ILE A 42 4.52 -3.63 -16.39
N GLN A 43 4.77 -3.40 -17.68
CA GLN A 43 4.91 -2.07 -18.26
C GLN A 43 3.56 -1.36 -18.46
N THR A 44 2.50 -2.13 -18.74
CA THR A 44 1.16 -1.61 -18.98
C THR A 44 0.10 -2.54 -18.38
N PRO A 45 -0.94 -2.00 -17.73
CA PRO A 45 -2.00 -2.80 -17.12
C PRO A 45 -2.88 -3.47 -18.17
N PHE A 46 -3.48 -4.60 -17.80
CA PHE A 46 -4.66 -5.10 -18.51
C PHE A 46 -5.86 -4.18 -18.23
N VAL A 47 -6.05 -3.77 -16.97
CA VAL A 47 -6.95 -2.68 -16.62
C VAL A 47 -6.41 -1.93 -15.39
N ALA A 48 -6.51 -0.61 -15.40
CA ALA A 48 -6.26 0.23 -14.24
C ALA A 48 -7.25 1.40 -14.23
N VAL A 49 -7.81 1.69 -13.06
CA VAL A 49 -8.77 2.78 -12.85
C VAL A 49 -8.54 3.44 -11.49
N LEU A 50 -8.68 4.76 -11.40
CA LEU A 50 -8.58 5.50 -10.15
C LEU A 50 -9.80 5.30 -9.26
N GLU A 51 -9.64 5.40 -7.95
CA GLU A 51 -10.75 5.56 -7.02
C GLU A 51 -11.50 6.86 -7.27
N LYS A 52 -12.78 6.90 -6.87
CA LYS A 52 -13.65 8.05 -7.14
C LYS A 52 -13.07 9.35 -6.56
N PRO A 53 -12.62 9.41 -5.29
CA PRO A 53 -12.00 10.63 -4.74
C PRO A 53 -10.74 11.05 -5.50
N ARG A 54 -10.02 10.10 -6.08
CA ARG A 54 -8.74 10.33 -6.78
C ARG A 54 -8.92 10.78 -8.23
N LEU A 55 -10.12 10.76 -8.78
CA LEU A 55 -10.39 11.31 -10.12
C LEU A 55 -10.17 12.82 -10.18
N ASP A 56 -10.27 13.50 -9.03
CA ASP A 56 -10.16 14.95 -8.95
C ASP A 56 -8.73 15.46 -8.83
N ASP A 57 -7.86 14.70 -8.16
CA ASP A 57 -6.49 15.10 -7.79
C ASP A 57 -5.40 14.26 -8.48
N THR A 58 -5.76 13.14 -9.12
CA THR A 58 -4.80 12.21 -9.71
C THR A 58 -5.02 12.09 -11.21
N CYS A 59 -3.93 12.23 -11.98
CA CYS A 59 -3.96 12.14 -13.43
C CYS A 59 -4.32 10.71 -13.88
N SER A 60 -5.38 10.55 -14.67
CA SER A 60 -5.84 9.25 -15.17
C SER A 60 -4.94 8.61 -16.24
N GLY A 61 -3.94 9.34 -16.75
CA GLY A 61 -3.00 8.83 -17.76
C GLY A 61 -1.64 8.38 -17.22
N CYS A 62 -1.17 8.96 -16.12
CA CYS A 62 0.10 8.58 -15.48
C CYS A 62 -0.05 8.10 -14.04
N PHE A 63 -1.29 8.11 -13.50
CA PHE A 63 -1.61 7.68 -12.14
C PHE A 63 -0.71 8.32 -11.08
N GLY A 64 -0.56 9.65 -11.16
CA GLY A 64 0.23 10.43 -10.20
C GLY A 64 1.74 10.45 -10.45
N LYS A 65 2.30 9.60 -11.32
CA LYS A 65 3.76 9.52 -11.53
C LYS A 65 4.41 10.85 -11.88
N ARG A 66 3.75 11.67 -12.71
CA ARG A 66 4.26 12.99 -13.13
C ARG A 66 3.89 14.13 -12.18
N GLN A 67 3.09 13.85 -11.15
CA GLN A 67 2.71 14.79 -10.09
C GLN A 67 3.62 14.64 -8.86
N LEU A 68 4.45 13.59 -8.80
CA LEU A 68 5.40 13.38 -7.72
C LEU A 68 6.37 14.56 -7.61
N GLY A 69 6.44 15.13 -6.41
CA GLY A 69 7.27 16.31 -6.13
C GLY A 69 6.68 17.64 -6.63
N ASN A 70 5.47 17.65 -7.20
CA ASN A 70 4.79 18.87 -7.65
C ASN A 70 3.38 18.94 -7.06
N VAL A 71 3.27 19.55 -5.87
CA VAL A 71 2.03 19.64 -5.08
C VAL A 71 0.97 20.50 -5.78
N ASP A 72 1.38 21.47 -6.60
CA ASP A 72 0.49 22.43 -7.28
C ASP A 72 0.13 22.01 -8.72
N ALA A 73 0.34 20.75 -9.09
CA ALA A 73 0.12 20.26 -10.44
C ALA A 73 -1.38 20.32 -10.84
N ALA A 74 -1.80 21.42 -11.45
CA ALA A 74 -3.16 21.61 -11.94
C ALA A 74 -3.53 20.61 -13.05
N LEU A 75 -4.56 19.80 -12.81
CA LEU A 75 -5.05 18.82 -13.77
C LEU A 75 -6.15 19.40 -14.68
N LYS A 76 -6.14 18.98 -15.95
CA LYS A 76 -7.11 19.39 -16.98
C LYS A 76 -8.12 18.27 -17.21
N ALA A 77 -9.40 18.56 -17.02
CA ALA A 77 -10.47 17.60 -17.25
C ALA A 77 -10.63 17.26 -18.74
N CYS A 78 -11.06 16.03 -19.06
CA CYS A 78 -11.47 15.67 -20.40
C CYS A 78 -12.64 16.56 -20.84
N THR A 79 -12.47 17.30 -21.94
CA THR A 79 -13.44 18.31 -22.39
C THR A 79 -14.83 17.75 -22.68
N LYS A 80 -14.93 16.46 -23.03
CA LYS A 80 -16.19 15.79 -23.35
C LYS A 80 -16.92 15.27 -22.10
N CYS A 81 -16.32 14.31 -21.38
CA CYS A 81 -17.00 13.66 -20.26
C CYS A 81 -16.88 14.44 -18.93
N GLN A 82 -15.81 15.24 -18.75
CA GLN A 82 -15.47 15.95 -17.51
C GLN A 82 -15.22 15.04 -16.29
N VAL A 83 -15.12 13.71 -16.47
CA VAL A 83 -14.94 12.74 -15.37
C VAL A 83 -13.46 12.49 -15.02
N VAL A 84 -12.60 12.33 -16.04
CA VAL A 84 -11.17 12.06 -15.85
C VAL A 84 -10.35 13.32 -16.10
N LYS A 85 -9.22 13.45 -15.39
CA LYS A 85 -8.32 14.61 -15.50
C LYS A 85 -6.88 14.18 -15.84
N TYR A 86 -6.14 15.09 -16.46
CA TYR A 86 -4.80 14.83 -16.99
C TYR A 86 -3.80 15.93 -16.69
N CYS A 87 -2.53 15.57 -16.52
CA CYS A 87 -1.43 16.55 -16.43
C CYS A 87 -1.37 17.41 -17.70
N ASP A 88 -1.42 16.76 -18.87
CA ASP A 88 -1.30 17.39 -20.18
C ASP A 88 -1.83 16.49 -21.32
N ARG A 89 -1.61 16.93 -22.56
CA ARG A 89 -2.01 16.21 -23.78
C ARG A 89 -1.30 14.86 -23.95
N ILE A 90 -0.11 14.68 -23.37
CA ILE A 90 0.63 13.41 -23.45
C ILE A 90 -0.14 12.35 -22.63
N CYS A 91 -0.46 12.67 -21.38
CA CYS A 91 -1.26 11.79 -20.52
C CYS A 91 -2.66 11.54 -21.08
N GLN A 92 -3.32 12.58 -21.61
CA GLN A 92 -4.62 12.43 -22.26
C GLN A 92 -4.56 11.49 -23.46
N SER A 93 -3.56 11.65 -24.35
CA SER A 93 -3.41 10.78 -25.53
C SER A 93 -3.12 9.32 -25.15
N LYS A 94 -2.32 9.11 -24.10
CA LYS A 94 -2.02 7.78 -23.56
C LYS A 94 -3.29 7.07 -23.08
N ASP A 95 -4.07 7.68 -22.19
CA ASP A 95 -5.32 7.08 -21.67
C ASP A 95 -6.41 6.95 -22.75
N TRP A 96 -6.47 7.91 -23.70
CA TRP A 96 -7.36 7.83 -24.85
C TRP A 96 -7.15 6.54 -25.66
N LYS A 97 -5.88 6.18 -25.92
CA LYS A 97 -5.50 4.93 -26.60
C LYS A 97 -5.72 3.70 -25.73
N ALA A 98 -5.50 3.82 -24.41
CA ALA A 98 -5.62 2.71 -23.46
C ALA A 98 -7.06 2.24 -23.26
N GLY A 99 -8.05 3.15 -23.34
CA GLY A 99 -9.45 2.76 -23.23
C GLY A 99 -10.45 3.91 -23.11
N HIS A 100 -10.00 5.09 -22.68
CA HIS A 100 -10.92 6.21 -22.41
C HIS A 100 -11.72 6.65 -23.65
N SER A 101 -11.17 6.50 -24.86
CA SER A 101 -11.91 6.80 -26.10
C SER A 101 -13.22 6.03 -26.25
N LEU A 102 -13.27 4.81 -25.70
CA LEU A 102 -14.43 3.94 -25.72
C LEU A 102 -15.43 4.28 -24.61
N GLU A 103 -14.92 4.69 -23.44
CA GLU A 103 -15.74 4.98 -22.25
C GLU A 103 -16.25 6.41 -22.20
N CYS A 104 -15.56 7.35 -22.85
CA CYS A 104 -15.89 8.77 -22.81
C CYS A 104 -17.36 9.07 -23.19
N PRO A 105 -17.96 8.44 -24.23
CA PRO A 105 -19.38 8.64 -24.54
C PRO A 105 -20.31 8.15 -23.42
N VAL A 106 -19.97 7.04 -22.75
CA VAL A 106 -20.74 6.50 -21.62
C VAL A 106 -20.73 7.49 -20.46
N TYR A 107 -19.55 7.97 -20.07
CA TYR A 107 -19.42 8.96 -19.01
C TYR A 107 -20.05 10.32 -19.36
N GLN A 108 -20.04 10.72 -20.64
CA GLN A 108 -20.72 11.94 -21.09
C GLN A 108 -22.24 11.87 -20.87
N LYS A 109 -22.87 10.70 -21.07
CA LYS A 109 -24.29 10.47 -20.79
C LYS A 109 -24.56 10.40 -19.27
N LEU A 110 -23.62 9.88 -18.49
CA LEU A 110 -23.79 9.61 -17.06
C LEU A 110 -23.54 10.82 -16.14
N ARG A 111 -22.72 11.78 -16.56
CA ARG A 111 -22.30 12.90 -15.69
C ARG A 111 -23.51 13.62 -15.06
N PRO A 112 -23.45 14.03 -13.78
CA PRO A 112 -22.28 13.97 -12.89
C PRO A 112 -22.08 12.61 -12.20
N ARG A 113 -22.87 11.57 -12.52
CA ARG A 113 -22.74 10.26 -11.88
C ARG A 113 -21.49 9.55 -12.37
N VAL A 114 -20.75 8.98 -11.42
CA VAL A 114 -19.57 8.15 -11.67
C VAL A 114 -19.86 6.74 -11.16
N LEU A 115 -19.65 5.75 -12.02
CA LEU A 115 -19.86 4.34 -11.65
C LEU A 115 -18.87 3.90 -10.54
N PRO A 116 -19.24 2.92 -9.70
CA PRO A 116 -18.32 2.29 -8.76
C PRO A 116 -17.04 1.78 -9.45
N ILE A 117 -15.95 1.64 -8.71
CA ILE A 117 -14.63 1.32 -9.28
C ILE A 117 -14.62 0.00 -10.06
N ASN A 118 -15.25 -1.06 -9.55
CA ASN A 118 -15.32 -2.36 -10.23
C ASN A 118 -16.17 -2.25 -11.51
N ALA A 119 -17.29 -1.52 -11.48
CA ALA A 119 -18.09 -1.27 -12.67
C ALA A 119 -17.31 -0.47 -13.75
N ARG A 120 -16.47 0.50 -13.36
CA ARG A 120 -15.60 1.23 -14.31
C ARG A 120 -14.53 0.35 -14.92
N ALA A 121 -13.91 -0.52 -14.12
CA ALA A 121 -12.92 -1.47 -14.62
C ALA A 121 -13.55 -2.53 -15.54
N VAL A 122 -14.69 -3.10 -15.17
CA VAL A 122 -15.44 -4.05 -16.01
C VAL A 122 -15.90 -3.38 -17.30
N LEU A 123 -16.42 -2.15 -17.25
CA LEU A 123 -16.76 -1.36 -18.44
C LEU A 123 -15.55 -1.25 -19.39
N ARG A 124 -14.37 -0.90 -18.85
CA ARG A 124 -13.12 -0.82 -19.63
C ARG A 124 -12.76 -2.15 -20.28
N ILE A 125 -12.83 -3.26 -19.54
CA ILE A 125 -12.55 -4.61 -20.07
C ILE A 125 -13.53 -4.98 -21.19
N VAL A 126 -14.84 -4.81 -20.96
CA VAL A 126 -15.91 -5.15 -21.92
C VAL A 126 -15.73 -4.39 -23.22
N LEU A 127 -15.58 -3.06 -23.15
CA LEU A 127 -15.46 -2.22 -24.34
C LEU A 127 -14.16 -2.50 -25.10
N ARG A 128 -13.04 -2.72 -24.40
CA ARG A 128 -11.78 -3.08 -25.06
C ARG A 128 -11.84 -4.46 -25.71
N SER A 129 -12.45 -5.44 -25.05
CA SER A 129 -12.60 -6.80 -25.58
C SER A 129 -13.47 -6.79 -26.85
N GLN A 130 -14.63 -6.14 -26.81
CA GLN A 130 -15.53 -6.02 -27.97
C GLN A 130 -14.86 -5.32 -29.16
N ARG A 131 -13.95 -4.38 -28.91
CA ARG A 131 -13.23 -3.61 -29.93
C ARG A 131 -11.85 -4.20 -30.28
N GLN A 132 -11.54 -5.41 -29.80
CA GLN A 132 -10.26 -6.10 -30.05
C GLN A 132 -9.04 -5.23 -29.68
N LYS A 133 -9.15 -4.49 -28.57
CA LYS A 133 -8.08 -3.65 -27.98
C LYS A 133 -7.32 -4.34 -26.84
N CYS A 134 -7.69 -5.57 -26.50
CA CYS A 134 -6.90 -6.44 -25.64
C CYS A 134 -6.04 -7.35 -26.51
N THR A 135 -4.83 -7.68 -26.08
CA THR A 135 -4.07 -8.73 -26.76
C THR A 135 -4.78 -10.07 -26.56
N PRO A 136 -4.81 -10.98 -27.55
CA PRO A 136 -5.44 -12.29 -27.39
C PRO A 136 -4.87 -13.09 -26.21
N GLN A 137 -3.55 -12.99 -25.97
CA GLN A 137 -2.85 -13.68 -24.90
C GLN A 137 -3.26 -13.16 -23.52
N GLU A 138 -3.32 -11.85 -23.30
CA GLU A 138 -3.79 -11.28 -22.04
C GLU A 138 -5.26 -11.59 -21.80
N LEU A 139 -6.09 -11.54 -22.84
CA LEU A 139 -7.52 -11.86 -22.72
C LEU A 139 -7.74 -13.34 -22.39
N ASP A 140 -7.04 -14.25 -23.06
CA ASP A 140 -7.12 -15.69 -22.75
C ASP A 140 -6.68 -15.97 -21.29
N LEU A 141 -5.56 -15.38 -20.87
CA LEU A 141 -5.10 -15.52 -19.50
C LEU A 141 -6.09 -14.93 -18.48
N PHE A 142 -6.70 -13.78 -18.79
CA PHE A 142 -7.76 -13.20 -17.98
C PHE A 142 -8.96 -14.16 -17.85
N LEU A 143 -9.41 -14.74 -18.97
CA LEU A 143 -10.56 -15.65 -18.98
C LEU A 143 -10.30 -16.94 -18.17
N GLN A 144 -9.03 -17.32 -17.96
CA GLN A 144 -8.65 -18.47 -17.14
C GLN A 144 -8.49 -18.16 -15.64
N LEU A 145 -8.59 -16.90 -15.21
CA LEU A 145 -8.50 -16.55 -13.79
C LEU A 145 -9.66 -17.14 -12.99
N GLU A 146 -9.36 -17.53 -11.76
CA GLU A 146 -10.31 -18.10 -10.81
C GLU A 146 -11.40 -17.07 -10.45
N THR A 147 -12.62 -17.57 -10.28
CA THR A 147 -13.79 -16.75 -9.93
C THR A 147 -14.40 -17.11 -8.58
N HIS A 148 -14.07 -18.28 -8.02
CA HIS A 148 -14.72 -18.85 -6.83
C HIS A 148 -16.26 -18.68 -6.86
N VAL A 149 -16.87 -18.69 -8.05
CA VAL A 149 -18.27 -18.28 -8.22
C VAL A 149 -19.22 -19.20 -7.45
N GLN A 150 -18.89 -20.49 -7.37
CA GLN A 150 -19.63 -21.48 -6.59
C GLN A 150 -19.55 -21.22 -5.07
N ASP A 151 -18.42 -20.71 -4.60
CA ASP A 151 -18.23 -20.35 -3.19
C ASP A 151 -18.91 -19.02 -2.87
N ILE A 152 -18.83 -18.02 -3.77
CA ILE A 152 -19.56 -16.75 -3.67
C ILE A 152 -21.07 -16.99 -3.59
N GLU A 153 -21.62 -17.82 -4.47
CA GLU A 153 -23.05 -18.16 -4.48
C GLU A 153 -23.51 -18.83 -3.18
N ARG A 154 -22.65 -19.69 -2.60
CA ARG A 154 -22.96 -20.45 -1.39
C ARG A 154 -22.78 -19.62 -0.11
N GLU A 155 -21.74 -18.80 -0.05
CA GLU A 155 -21.26 -18.19 1.21
C GLU A 155 -21.40 -16.67 1.25
N ASN A 156 -21.53 -15.97 0.11
CA ASN A 156 -21.55 -14.51 0.05
C ASN A 156 -22.57 -13.93 -0.96
N PRO A 157 -23.88 -14.01 -0.68
CA PRO A 157 -24.92 -13.49 -1.57
C PRO A 157 -24.81 -11.97 -1.81
N ALA A 158 -24.29 -11.21 -0.84
CA ALA A 158 -24.09 -9.76 -0.97
C ALA A 158 -23.01 -9.41 -2.01
N GLN A 159 -21.94 -10.22 -2.10
CA GLN A 159 -20.95 -10.06 -3.15
C GLN A 159 -21.52 -10.41 -4.53
N LEU A 160 -22.30 -11.50 -4.63
CA LEU A 160 -22.98 -11.87 -5.87
C LEU A 160 -23.90 -10.76 -6.37
N GLU A 161 -24.70 -10.17 -5.47
CA GLU A 161 -25.60 -9.06 -5.78
C GLU A 161 -24.82 -7.85 -6.30
N ARG A 162 -23.69 -7.49 -5.64
CA ARG A 162 -22.85 -6.36 -6.06
C ARG A 162 -22.26 -6.57 -7.46
N ILE A 163 -21.81 -7.78 -7.78
CA ILE A 163 -21.33 -8.16 -9.10
C ILE A 163 -22.49 -8.02 -10.11
N GLY A 164 -23.66 -8.59 -9.82
CA GLY A 164 -24.83 -8.53 -10.70
C GLY A 164 -25.32 -7.10 -10.97
N LEU A 165 -25.40 -6.25 -9.95
CA LEU A 165 -25.76 -4.83 -10.10
C LEU A 165 -24.75 -4.08 -10.96
N SER A 166 -23.46 -4.33 -10.75
CA SER A 166 -22.38 -3.73 -11.56
C SER A 166 -22.49 -4.17 -13.02
N SER A 167 -22.76 -5.46 -13.28
CA SER A 167 -22.93 -6.01 -14.63
C SER A 167 -24.11 -5.41 -15.37
N LYS A 168 -25.27 -5.30 -14.70
CA LYS A 168 -26.47 -4.65 -15.26
C LYS A 168 -26.20 -3.20 -15.60
N ALA A 169 -25.55 -2.46 -14.70
CA ALA A 169 -25.17 -1.07 -14.96
C ALA A 169 -24.23 -0.96 -16.17
N VAL A 170 -23.19 -1.81 -16.25
CA VAL A 170 -22.29 -1.83 -17.41
C VAL A 170 -23.03 -2.15 -18.69
N LYS A 171 -23.89 -3.19 -18.70
CA LYS A 171 -24.69 -3.58 -19.88
C LYS A 171 -25.56 -2.43 -20.37
N VAL A 172 -26.33 -1.81 -19.47
CA VAL A 172 -27.28 -0.74 -19.79
C VAL A 172 -26.56 0.51 -20.29
N TYR A 173 -25.52 0.97 -19.57
CA TYR A 173 -24.87 2.24 -19.90
C TYR A 173 -23.91 2.16 -21.09
N SER A 174 -23.32 0.99 -21.35
CA SER A 174 -22.44 0.78 -22.50
C SER A 174 -23.19 0.46 -23.79
N GLU A 175 -24.45 0.02 -23.71
CA GLU A 175 -25.22 -0.47 -24.86
C GLU A 175 -24.46 -1.57 -25.65
N THR A 176 -23.61 -2.34 -24.95
CA THR A 176 -22.79 -3.41 -25.55
C THR A 176 -23.63 -4.62 -25.95
N ASP A 177 -23.21 -5.36 -26.98
CA ASP A 177 -23.80 -6.65 -27.36
C ASP A 177 -23.35 -7.81 -26.46
N VAL A 178 -22.33 -7.61 -25.62
CA VAL A 178 -21.83 -8.64 -24.70
C VAL A 178 -22.93 -9.06 -23.72
N LYS A 179 -23.15 -10.37 -23.58
CA LYS A 179 -24.18 -10.93 -22.70
C LYS A 179 -23.92 -10.56 -21.23
N GLU A 180 -24.99 -10.34 -20.45
CA GLU A 180 -24.86 -9.96 -19.03
C GLU A 180 -24.10 -11.00 -18.23
N GLU A 181 -24.30 -12.29 -18.53
CA GLU A 181 -23.60 -13.40 -17.88
C GLU A 181 -22.08 -13.31 -18.10
N THR A 182 -21.66 -12.90 -19.29
CA THR A 182 -20.24 -12.68 -19.60
C THR A 182 -19.68 -11.47 -18.85
N ILE A 183 -20.47 -10.40 -18.71
CA ILE A 183 -20.06 -9.21 -17.95
C ILE A 183 -19.92 -9.57 -16.46
N SER A 184 -20.85 -10.34 -15.90
CA SER A 184 -20.77 -10.86 -14.53
C SER A 184 -19.57 -11.76 -14.32
N ALA A 185 -19.25 -12.61 -15.30
CA ALA A 185 -18.06 -13.44 -15.27
C ALA A 185 -16.76 -12.60 -15.29
N PHE A 186 -16.74 -11.45 -15.96
CA PHE A 186 -15.60 -10.51 -15.88
C PHE A 186 -15.52 -9.82 -14.52
N GLY A 187 -16.66 -9.44 -13.94
CA GLY A 187 -16.74 -8.88 -12.60
C GLY A 187 -16.22 -9.83 -11.52
N ALA A 188 -16.63 -11.10 -11.55
CA ALA A 188 -16.16 -12.11 -10.59
C ALA A 188 -14.63 -12.32 -10.67
N ARG A 189 -14.06 -12.34 -11.88
CA ARG A 189 -12.60 -12.41 -12.07
C ARG A 189 -11.90 -11.18 -11.51
N LEU A 190 -12.43 -9.99 -11.79
CA LEU A 190 -11.85 -8.73 -11.32
C LEU A 190 -11.83 -8.66 -9.78
N ASP A 191 -12.93 -9.04 -9.13
CA ASP A 191 -13.09 -8.93 -7.67
C ASP A 191 -12.02 -9.73 -6.90
N LEU A 192 -11.63 -10.92 -7.40
CA LEU A 192 -10.69 -11.80 -6.71
C LEU A 192 -9.22 -11.61 -7.12
N ASN A 193 -8.99 -11.11 -8.33
CA ASN A 193 -7.65 -11.12 -8.93
C ASN A 193 -7.03 -9.70 -9.03
N SER A 194 -7.77 -8.67 -8.63
CA SER A 194 -7.31 -7.29 -8.70
C SER A 194 -6.40 -6.90 -7.53
N PHE A 195 -5.52 -5.95 -7.80
CA PHE A 195 -4.59 -5.36 -6.87
C PHE A 195 -5.08 -3.97 -6.48
N ASN A 196 -4.87 -3.61 -5.21
CA ASN A 196 -4.97 -2.21 -4.78
C ASN A 196 -3.80 -1.44 -5.42
N MET A 197 -4.11 -0.58 -6.39
CA MET A 197 -3.12 0.25 -7.04
C MET A 197 -2.71 1.36 -6.06
N THR A 198 -1.41 1.53 -5.87
CA THR A 198 -0.88 2.58 -5.00
C THR A 198 -0.10 3.64 -5.77
N ASN A 199 0.14 4.79 -5.16
CA ASN A 199 1.18 5.71 -5.62
C ASN A 199 2.57 5.22 -5.11
N PRO A 200 3.67 5.88 -5.51
CA PRO A 200 5.00 5.58 -4.97
C PRO A 200 5.19 5.81 -3.46
N SER A 201 4.26 6.48 -2.79
CA SER A 201 4.17 6.60 -1.33
C SER A 201 3.31 5.49 -0.70
N TYR A 202 2.90 4.48 -1.48
CA TYR A 202 2.05 3.36 -1.07
C TYR A 202 0.61 3.72 -0.65
N ASP A 203 0.17 4.96 -0.90
CA ASP A 203 -1.23 5.33 -0.72
C ASP A 203 -2.08 4.68 -1.81
N ARG A 204 -3.22 4.08 -1.42
CA ARG A 204 -4.18 3.53 -2.37
C ARG A 204 -4.76 4.64 -3.24
N ILE A 205 -4.71 4.45 -4.56
CA ILE A 205 -5.24 5.40 -5.54
C ILE A 205 -6.25 4.78 -6.51
N GLY A 206 -6.38 3.46 -6.55
CA GLY A 206 -7.16 2.79 -7.57
C GLY A 206 -7.16 1.28 -7.51
N LEU A 207 -7.64 0.70 -8.60
CA LEU A 207 -7.67 -0.72 -8.87
C LEU A 207 -6.75 -1.00 -10.07
N TYR A 208 -5.98 -2.06 -9.97
CA TYR A 208 -5.09 -2.55 -11.02
C TYR A 208 -5.32 -4.04 -11.25
N LEU A 209 -5.29 -4.49 -12.49
CA LEU A 209 -5.23 -5.90 -12.81
C LEU A 209 -4.30 -6.12 -14.00
N HIS A 210 -3.46 -7.14 -13.88
CA HIS A 210 -2.79 -7.78 -14.99
C HIS A 210 -2.84 -9.31 -14.78
N PRO A 211 -3.45 -10.09 -15.70
CA PRO A 211 -3.70 -11.52 -15.50
C PRO A 211 -2.44 -12.34 -15.16
N PHE A 212 -1.29 -11.99 -15.74
CA PHE A 212 -0.03 -12.66 -15.41
C PHE A 212 0.44 -12.40 -13.96
N ALA A 213 0.25 -11.18 -13.45
CA ALA A 213 0.60 -10.86 -12.06
C ALA A 213 -0.38 -11.53 -11.08
N ALA A 214 -1.65 -11.70 -11.48
CA ALA A 214 -2.66 -12.40 -10.70
C ALA A 214 -2.38 -13.91 -10.51
N LEU A 215 -1.40 -14.48 -11.21
CA LEU A 215 -0.93 -15.86 -10.97
C LEU A 215 -0.09 -16.00 -9.69
N ILE A 216 0.33 -14.90 -9.06
CA ILE A 216 1.18 -14.95 -7.87
C ILE A 216 0.32 -15.26 -6.66
N ASN A 217 0.57 -16.41 -6.03
CA ASN A 217 -0.20 -16.86 -4.87
C ASN A 217 0.10 -16.07 -3.59
N HIS A 218 -0.77 -16.26 -2.61
CA HIS A 218 -0.63 -15.70 -1.27
C HIS A 218 0.30 -16.51 -0.36
N SER A 219 1.11 -15.82 0.44
CA SER A 219 1.65 -16.32 1.71
C SER A 219 1.66 -15.20 2.73
N CYS A 220 1.37 -15.50 4.00
CA CYS A 220 1.57 -14.51 5.07
C CYS A 220 3.06 -14.38 5.45
N ASP A 221 3.89 -15.35 5.06
CA ASP A 221 5.36 -15.30 5.07
C ASP A 221 5.83 -15.19 3.60
N TYR A 222 5.45 -14.09 2.97
CA TYR A 222 5.70 -13.83 1.56
C TYR A 222 7.19 -13.59 1.30
N ASN A 223 7.63 -13.84 0.07
CA ASN A 223 9.01 -13.61 -0.36
C ASN A 223 9.15 -12.42 -1.31
N SER A 224 8.04 -11.84 -1.75
CA SER A 224 8.01 -10.71 -2.67
C SER A 224 6.94 -9.68 -2.31
N VAL A 225 7.17 -8.42 -2.68
CA VAL A 225 6.23 -7.30 -2.47
C VAL A 225 5.87 -6.65 -3.79
N VAL A 226 4.65 -6.11 -3.85
CA VAL A 226 4.14 -5.36 -5.00
C VAL A 226 4.31 -3.87 -4.76
N GLY A 227 4.74 -3.14 -5.78
CA GLY A 227 4.77 -1.68 -5.80
C GLY A 227 4.38 -1.12 -7.17
N PHE A 228 3.88 0.10 -7.18
CA PHE A 228 3.40 0.76 -8.39
C PHE A 228 4.18 2.05 -8.68
N ASP A 229 4.56 2.26 -9.93
CA ASP A 229 5.19 3.50 -10.39
C ASP A 229 4.41 4.08 -11.57
N GLY A 230 3.32 4.77 -11.25
CA GLY A 230 2.28 5.13 -12.21
C GLY A 230 1.44 3.91 -12.56
N ASP A 231 1.35 3.58 -13.84
CA ASP A 231 0.67 2.37 -14.34
C ASP A 231 1.58 1.14 -14.46
N GLN A 232 2.82 1.23 -13.98
CA GLN A 232 3.75 0.10 -13.97
C GLN A 232 3.64 -0.66 -12.65
N LEU A 233 3.60 -1.98 -12.71
CA LEU A 233 3.65 -2.85 -11.53
C LEU A 233 5.04 -3.47 -11.42
N PHE A 234 5.60 -3.46 -10.21
CA PHE A 234 6.84 -4.12 -9.84
C PHE A 234 6.57 -5.16 -8.77
N VAL A 235 7.10 -6.37 -8.93
CA VAL A 235 7.20 -7.38 -7.89
C VAL A 235 8.68 -7.55 -7.56
N LYS A 236 9.05 -7.28 -6.31
CA LYS A 236 10.44 -7.28 -5.86
C LYS A 236 10.64 -8.31 -4.75
N ALA A 237 11.75 -9.04 -4.80
CA ALA A 237 12.10 -10.04 -3.79
C ALA A 237 12.54 -9.35 -2.49
N ILE A 238 11.85 -9.61 -1.37
CA ILE A 238 12.20 -9.02 -0.05
C ILE A 238 13.18 -9.85 0.76
N ARG A 239 13.43 -11.08 0.31
CA ARG A 239 14.45 -12.00 0.82
C ARG A 239 15.01 -12.81 -0.35
N PRO A 240 16.14 -13.53 -0.18
CA PRO A 240 16.62 -14.44 -1.21
C PRO A 240 15.56 -15.48 -1.59
N ILE A 241 15.43 -15.75 -2.88
CA ILE A 241 14.50 -16.73 -3.45
C ILE A 241 15.33 -17.73 -4.24
N GLN A 242 15.17 -19.02 -3.98
CA GLN A 242 15.89 -20.05 -4.73
C GLN A 242 15.26 -20.28 -6.10
N LYS A 243 16.06 -20.76 -7.06
CA LYS A 243 15.52 -21.27 -8.32
C LYS A 243 14.42 -22.31 -8.03
N ASP A 244 13.34 -22.24 -8.79
CA ASP A 244 12.15 -23.10 -8.68
C ASP A 244 11.35 -22.92 -7.37
N GLU A 245 11.72 -21.98 -6.49
CA GLU A 245 10.87 -21.55 -5.37
C GLU A 245 9.66 -20.76 -5.90
N GLN A 246 8.48 -21.00 -5.33
CA GLN A 246 7.28 -20.26 -5.69
C GLN A 246 7.38 -18.81 -5.21
N ILE A 247 6.95 -17.88 -6.06
CA ILE A 247 6.82 -16.47 -5.74
C ILE A 247 5.52 -16.26 -4.98
N PHE A 248 5.60 -15.62 -3.82
CA PHE A 248 4.44 -15.27 -3.00
C PHE A 248 4.43 -13.79 -2.67
N ILE A 249 3.22 -13.21 -2.69
CA ILE A 249 2.92 -11.88 -2.16
C ILE A 249 1.91 -12.00 -1.02
N SER A 250 1.68 -10.92 -0.27
CA SER A 250 0.53 -10.87 0.63
C SER A 250 -0.70 -10.28 -0.05
N TYR A 251 -1.87 -10.86 0.21
CA TYR A 251 -3.18 -10.37 -0.25
C TYR A 251 -3.90 -9.54 0.83
N ILE A 252 -3.37 -9.60 2.05
CA ILE A 252 -3.96 -9.05 3.27
C ILE A 252 -2.88 -8.36 4.09
N ASP A 253 -3.26 -7.65 5.14
CA ASP A 253 -2.29 -7.13 6.11
C ASP A 253 -1.80 -8.27 7.01
N THR A 254 -0.52 -8.63 6.88
CA THR A 254 0.10 -9.70 7.66
C THR A 254 0.47 -9.30 9.09
N THR A 255 0.34 -8.02 9.45
CA THR A 255 0.51 -7.56 10.84
C THR A 255 -0.69 -7.94 11.72
N ASN A 256 -1.80 -8.36 11.11
CA ASN A 256 -2.96 -8.87 11.83
C ASN A 256 -2.69 -10.21 12.55
N PRO A 257 -3.33 -10.42 13.72
CA PRO A 257 -3.41 -11.70 14.44
C PRO A 257 -3.83 -12.87 13.54
N TYR A 258 -3.41 -14.09 13.90
CA TYR A 258 -3.71 -15.32 13.13
C TYR A 258 -5.19 -15.47 12.75
N GLN A 259 -6.10 -15.28 13.72
CA GLN A 259 -7.54 -15.43 13.47
C GLN A 259 -8.07 -14.43 12.44
N LEU A 260 -7.67 -13.16 12.54
CA LEU A 260 -8.12 -12.14 11.58
C LEU A 260 -7.58 -12.41 10.17
N ARG A 261 -6.32 -12.84 10.05
CA ARG A 261 -5.75 -13.24 8.75
C ARG A 261 -6.52 -14.39 8.12
N ARG A 262 -6.89 -15.41 8.91
CA ARG A 262 -7.67 -16.56 8.46
C ARG A 262 -9.08 -16.16 8.02
N THR A 263 -9.76 -15.35 8.82
CA THR A 263 -11.09 -14.83 8.48
C THR A 263 -11.06 -14.02 7.19
N GLU A 264 -10.15 -13.06 7.06
CA GLU A 264 -10.07 -12.21 5.86
C GLU A 264 -9.78 -13.03 4.59
N LEU A 265 -8.87 -14.01 4.66
CA LEU A 265 -8.57 -14.87 3.50
C LEU A 265 -9.75 -15.76 3.12
N ARG A 266 -10.47 -16.32 4.11
CA ARG A 266 -11.64 -17.15 3.86
C ARG A 266 -12.80 -16.35 3.26
N GLU A 267 -13.09 -15.18 3.84
CA GLU A 267 -14.21 -14.33 3.41
C GLU A 267 -14.00 -13.69 2.03
N ARG A 268 -12.75 -13.33 1.70
CA ARG A 268 -12.45 -12.62 0.45
C ARG A 268 -11.92 -13.51 -0.66
N TYR A 269 -11.17 -14.56 -0.34
CA TYR A 269 -10.45 -15.38 -1.30
C TYR A 269 -10.81 -16.87 -1.22
N TYR A 270 -11.71 -17.27 -0.31
CA TYR A 270 -12.28 -18.63 -0.24
C TYR A 270 -11.25 -19.75 -0.05
N PHE A 271 -10.13 -19.46 0.61
CA PHE A 271 -9.13 -20.48 0.94
C PHE A 271 -8.56 -20.33 2.34
N ASP A 272 -8.00 -21.43 2.83
CA ASP A 272 -7.40 -21.55 4.15
C ASP A 272 -5.86 -21.60 4.01
N CYS A 273 -5.18 -20.52 4.39
CA CYS A 273 -3.71 -20.42 4.25
C CYS A 273 -2.96 -21.40 5.18
N GLN A 274 -1.96 -22.08 4.62
CA GLN A 274 -1.11 -23.08 5.28
C GLN A 274 0.38 -22.70 5.27
N CYS A 275 0.72 -21.41 5.13
CA CYS A 275 2.11 -20.97 5.17
C CYS A 275 2.73 -21.13 6.58
N SER A 276 4.07 -21.08 6.66
CA SER A 276 4.85 -21.13 7.91
C SER A 276 4.35 -20.18 9.02
N LYS A 277 3.84 -18.99 8.65
CA LYS A 277 3.27 -18.03 9.61
C LYS A 277 1.86 -18.40 10.08
N CYS A 278 1.11 -19.18 9.30
CA CYS A 278 -0.18 -19.72 9.71
C CYS A 278 -0.04 -21.04 10.49
N GLU A 279 1.00 -21.84 10.20
CA GLU A 279 1.32 -23.05 10.97
C GLU A 279 1.66 -22.76 12.44
N GLN A 280 2.18 -21.56 12.73
CA GLN A 280 2.40 -21.09 14.10
C GLN A 280 1.10 -20.84 14.89
N GLY A 281 -0.07 -20.81 14.22
CA GLY A 281 -1.35 -20.59 14.87
C GLY A 281 -1.41 -19.29 15.70
N PRO A 282 -2.16 -19.27 16.83
CA PRO A 282 -2.24 -18.12 17.73
C PRO A 282 -0.98 -17.92 18.61
N ASP A 283 0.10 -18.67 18.37
CA ASP A 283 1.37 -18.52 19.07
C ASP A 283 2.40 -17.72 18.26
N GLY A 284 1.97 -17.06 17.18
CA GLY A 284 2.82 -16.19 16.37
C GLY A 284 3.21 -14.89 17.08
N PRO A 285 4.27 -14.18 16.62
CA PRO A 285 4.70 -12.92 17.22
C PRO A 285 3.62 -11.82 17.26
N ALA A 286 2.74 -11.78 16.24
CA ALA A 286 1.63 -10.83 16.19
C ALA A 286 0.55 -11.13 17.25
N ASP A 287 0.49 -12.36 17.76
CA ASP A 287 -0.50 -12.87 18.70
C ASP A 287 -0.08 -12.76 20.17
N LYS A 288 1.23 -12.67 20.45
CA LYS A 288 1.79 -12.67 21.80
C LYS A 288 1.68 -11.33 22.52
N PHE A 289 1.47 -11.41 23.83
CA PHE A 289 1.67 -10.32 24.77
C PHE A 289 3.00 -10.56 25.49
N PRO A 290 4.01 -9.68 25.35
CA PRO A 290 5.31 -9.88 25.98
C PRO A 290 5.20 -9.94 27.52
N ASN A 291 6.10 -10.72 28.14
CA ASN A 291 6.32 -10.76 29.59
C ASN A 291 5.12 -11.20 30.45
N THR A 292 4.22 -12.04 29.94
CA THR A 292 3.17 -12.65 30.79
C THR A 292 3.23 -14.17 30.86
N SER A 293 2.94 -14.68 32.07
CA SER A 293 2.72 -16.10 32.35
C SER A 293 1.31 -16.58 32.01
N SER A 294 0.37 -15.64 31.79
CA SER A 294 -1.03 -15.93 31.48
C SER A 294 -1.48 -15.17 30.23
N PRO A 295 -2.30 -15.78 29.35
CA PRO A 295 -2.90 -15.08 28.21
C PRO A 295 -3.86 -13.99 28.70
N PRO A 296 -4.01 -12.87 27.95
CA PRO A 296 -5.02 -11.86 28.23
C PRO A 296 -6.44 -12.46 28.19
N ASP A 297 -7.35 -11.89 28.97
CA ASP A 297 -8.76 -12.28 28.95
C ASP A 297 -9.34 -12.11 27.52
N PRO A 298 -9.86 -13.19 26.90
CA PRO A 298 -10.44 -13.11 25.56
C PRO A 298 -11.55 -12.06 25.42
N SER A 299 -12.34 -11.85 26.47
CA SER A 299 -13.43 -10.86 26.46
C SER A 299 -12.92 -9.42 26.40
N VAL A 300 -11.76 -9.15 27.03
CA VAL A 300 -11.07 -7.84 26.99
C VAL A 300 -10.45 -7.62 25.62
N LEU A 301 -9.80 -8.65 25.06
CA LEU A 301 -9.26 -8.61 23.69
C LEU A 301 -10.33 -8.29 22.65
N GLU A 302 -11.49 -8.93 22.79
CA GLU A 302 -12.62 -8.71 21.90
C GLU A 302 -13.20 -7.31 22.10
N THR A 303 -13.52 -6.91 23.33
CA THR A 303 -14.22 -5.64 23.60
C THR A 303 -13.35 -4.43 23.31
N VAL A 304 -12.17 -4.32 23.93
CA VAL A 304 -11.30 -3.14 23.78
C VAL A 304 -10.70 -3.11 22.37
N GLY A 305 -10.31 -4.28 21.85
CA GLY A 305 -9.82 -4.38 20.47
C GLY A 305 -10.88 -3.99 19.45
N LYS A 306 -12.16 -4.33 19.66
CA LYS A 306 -13.26 -3.92 18.78
C LYS A 306 -13.49 -2.42 18.86
N GLN A 307 -13.60 -1.83 20.05
CA GLN A 307 -13.77 -0.38 20.23
C GLN A 307 -12.65 0.43 19.55
N ALA A 308 -11.40 -0.05 19.66
CA ALA A 308 -10.26 0.56 19.00
C ALA A 308 -10.34 0.49 17.46
N ARG A 309 -10.89 -0.60 16.89
CA ARG A 309 -11.14 -0.70 15.44
C ARG A 309 -12.30 0.19 15.00
N GLU A 310 -13.35 0.28 15.78
CA GLU A 310 -14.49 1.19 15.52
C GLU A 310 -14.02 2.66 15.50
N ALA A 311 -13.06 3.04 16.37
CA ALA A 311 -12.44 4.36 16.32
C ALA A 311 -11.68 4.63 15.02
N LEU A 312 -11.05 3.60 14.42
CA LEU A 312 -10.40 3.71 13.10
C LEU A 312 -11.43 3.85 11.97
N GLU A 313 -12.54 3.11 12.03
CA GLU A 313 -13.59 3.15 11.02
C GLU A 313 -14.26 4.53 10.94
N ALA A 314 -14.33 5.26 12.06
CA ALA A 314 -14.82 6.64 12.12
C ALA A 314 -13.99 7.62 11.26
N ALA A 315 -12.73 7.31 10.92
CA ALA A 315 -11.92 8.13 10.00
C ALA A 315 -12.57 8.33 8.62
N SER A 316 -13.48 7.42 8.22
CA SER A 316 -14.18 7.52 6.94
C SER A 316 -15.38 8.48 6.97
N THR A 317 -15.82 8.90 8.15
CA THR A 317 -17.05 9.70 8.34
C THR A 317 -16.82 11.02 9.09
N VAL A 318 -15.66 11.20 9.70
CA VAL A 318 -15.28 12.38 10.50
C VAL A 318 -14.17 13.16 9.81
N ASP A 319 -14.11 14.46 10.08
CA ASP A 319 -12.99 15.30 9.69
C ASP A 319 -11.72 14.87 10.43
N ILE A 320 -10.74 14.34 9.69
CA ILE A 320 -9.51 13.78 10.25
C ILE A 320 -8.58 14.84 10.86
N GLU A 321 -8.82 16.12 10.56
CA GLU A 321 -8.10 17.29 11.11
C GLU A 321 -8.67 17.72 12.48
N SER A 322 -9.86 17.22 12.86
CA SER A 322 -10.53 17.67 14.07
C SER A 322 -9.78 17.27 15.35
N PRO A 323 -9.59 18.20 16.32
CA PRO A 323 -9.00 17.88 17.62
C PRO A 323 -9.76 16.78 18.36
N GLU A 324 -11.08 16.70 18.18
CA GLU A 324 -11.91 15.64 18.77
C GLU A 324 -11.54 14.26 18.25
N PHE A 325 -11.26 14.12 16.95
CA PHE A 325 -10.86 12.85 16.36
C PHE A 325 -9.46 12.42 16.81
N ILE A 326 -8.51 13.37 16.89
CA ILE A 326 -7.17 13.12 17.47
C ILE A 326 -7.32 12.62 18.91
N ALA A 327 -8.10 13.30 19.74
CA ALA A 327 -8.35 12.90 21.13
C ALA A 327 -9.04 11.51 21.24
N GLN A 328 -9.91 11.17 20.29
CA GLN A 328 -10.54 9.85 20.21
C GLN A 328 -9.50 8.75 19.93
N LEU A 329 -8.58 8.96 18.99
CA LEU A 329 -7.50 8.02 18.68
C LEU A 329 -6.57 7.82 19.89
N GLU A 330 -6.15 8.91 20.52
CA GLU A 330 -5.32 8.87 21.73
C GLU A 330 -6.03 8.16 22.90
N SER A 331 -7.35 8.39 23.05
CA SER A 331 -8.16 7.69 24.05
C SER A 331 -8.22 6.18 23.77
N ALA A 332 -8.40 5.78 22.52
CA ALA A 332 -8.40 4.36 22.13
C ALA A 332 -7.02 3.71 22.38
N MET A 333 -5.93 4.40 22.04
CA MET A 333 -4.56 3.94 22.31
C MET A 333 -4.32 3.78 23.82
N ARG A 334 -4.71 4.77 24.65
CA ARG A 334 -4.61 4.67 26.12
C ARG A 334 -5.43 3.52 26.69
N ALA A 335 -6.66 3.32 26.21
CA ALA A 335 -7.50 2.20 26.65
C ALA A 335 -6.86 0.84 26.38
N LEU A 336 -6.22 0.67 25.20
CA LEU A 336 -5.45 -0.53 24.89
C LEU A 336 -4.27 -0.71 25.85
N ARG A 337 -3.53 0.35 26.17
CA ARG A 337 -2.37 0.30 27.08
C ARG A 337 -2.72 -0.03 28.53
N GLN A 338 -3.93 0.34 28.96
CA GLN A 338 -4.45 0.05 30.30
C GLN A 338 -4.98 -1.38 30.47
N THR A 339 -5.01 -2.20 29.42
CA THR A 339 -5.33 -3.63 29.54
C THR A 339 -4.28 -4.36 30.38
N SER A 340 -4.64 -5.54 30.91
CA SER A 340 -3.75 -6.39 31.69
C SER A 340 -3.69 -7.79 31.07
N PRO A 341 -2.56 -8.19 30.45
CA PRO A 341 -1.37 -7.37 30.17
C PRO A 341 -1.60 -6.18 29.22
N PRO A 342 -0.73 -5.14 29.28
CA PRO A 342 -0.78 -4.00 28.37
C PRO A 342 -0.71 -4.41 26.91
N TRP A 343 -1.51 -3.77 26.06
CA TRP A 343 -1.48 -4.03 24.63
C TRP A 343 -0.10 -3.66 24.04
N PRO A 344 0.53 -4.57 23.26
CA PRO A 344 1.80 -4.27 22.63
C PRO A 344 1.64 -3.20 21.55
N ILE A 345 2.56 -2.22 21.53
CA ILE A 345 2.58 -1.18 20.49
C ILE A 345 2.80 -1.73 19.07
N THR A 346 3.23 -2.99 18.97
CA THR A 346 3.48 -3.76 17.74
C THR A 346 2.36 -4.73 17.39
N ARG A 347 1.19 -4.66 18.06
CA ARG A 347 0.02 -5.52 17.81
C ARG A 347 -1.20 -4.73 17.33
N GLN A 348 -1.87 -5.19 16.27
CA GLN A 348 -3.11 -4.57 15.78
C GLN A 348 -4.21 -4.62 16.85
N PRO A 349 -5.05 -3.58 17.03
CA PRO A 349 -5.20 -2.40 16.17
C PRO A 349 -4.30 -1.20 16.54
N TYR A 350 -3.37 -1.36 17.48
CA TYR A 350 -2.54 -0.24 17.97
C TYR A 350 -1.67 0.38 16.88
N LEU A 351 -1.13 -0.43 15.95
CA LEU A 351 -0.34 0.06 14.81
C LEU A 351 -1.18 0.99 13.93
N SER A 352 -2.36 0.52 13.51
CA SER A 352 -3.24 1.31 12.64
C SER A 352 -3.71 2.59 13.32
N LEU A 353 -3.96 2.56 14.64
CA LEU A 353 -4.24 3.77 15.43
C LEU A 353 -3.09 4.77 15.38
N ARG A 354 -1.84 4.30 15.54
CA ARG A 354 -0.66 5.16 15.44
C ARG A 354 -0.50 5.76 14.04
N ASP A 355 -0.69 4.97 12.99
CA ASP A 355 -0.60 5.45 11.61
C ASP A 355 -1.68 6.50 11.29
N GLN A 356 -2.90 6.28 11.77
CA GLN A 356 -3.98 7.26 11.65
C GLN A 356 -3.71 8.52 12.49
N LEU A 357 -3.19 8.38 13.71
CA LEU A 357 -2.81 9.50 14.57
C LEU A 357 -1.72 10.35 13.91
N ILE A 358 -0.67 9.75 13.36
CA ILE A 358 0.38 10.47 12.62
C ILE A 358 -0.25 11.28 11.48
N THR A 359 -1.15 10.68 10.70
CA THR A 359 -1.80 11.35 9.56
C THR A 359 -2.67 12.53 10.02
N SER A 360 -3.45 12.34 11.09
CA SER A 360 -4.30 13.37 11.66
C SER A 360 -3.50 14.53 12.26
N LEU A 361 -2.41 14.24 13.01
CA LEU A 361 -1.51 15.26 13.55
C LEU A 361 -0.83 16.08 12.45
N LEU A 362 -0.35 15.42 11.39
CA LEU A 362 0.24 16.10 10.23
C LEU A 362 -0.75 17.03 9.54
N SER A 363 -2.02 16.62 9.44
CA SER A 363 -3.07 17.41 8.81
C SER A 363 -3.50 18.60 9.69
N ALA A 364 -3.50 18.41 11.02
CA ALA A 364 -3.76 19.45 12.00
C ALA A 364 -2.58 20.41 12.25
N GLY A 365 -1.42 20.14 11.66
CA GLY A 365 -0.20 20.94 11.83
C GLY A 365 0.61 20.63 13.09
N ASP A 366 0.27 19.63 13.90
CA ASP A 366 1.08 19.24 15.06
C ASP A 366 2.27 18.36 14.65
N PHE A 367 3.27 19.01 14.05
CA PHE A 367 4.47 18.36 13.53
C PHE A 367 5.38 17.81 14.62
N ASN A 368 5.37 18.42 15.81
CA ASN A 368 6.18 17.97 16.95
C ASN A 368 5.69 16.62 17.47
N THR A 369 4.39 16.49 17.77
CA THR A 369 3.82 15.22 18.22
C THR A 369 3.88 14.18 17.11
N ALA A 370 3.60 14.56 15.85
CA ALA A 370 3.74 13.66 14.71
C ALA A 370 5.18 13.10 14.57
N PHE A 371 6.20 13.91 14.90
CA PHE A 371 7.60 13.49 14.83
C PHE A 371 7.92 12.43 15.88
N VAL A 372 7.49 12.63 17.12
CA VAL A 372 7.63 11.63 18.18
C VAL A 372 6.95 10.31 17.77
N GLN A 373 5.73 10.39 17.26
CA GLN A 373 4.98 9.22 16.79
C GLN A 373 5.67 8.51 15.62
N CYS A 374 6.24 9.26 14.67
CA CYS A 374 7.07 8.71 13.59
C CYS A 374 8.34 8.04 14.10
N ALA A 375 9.01 8.63 15.11
CA ALA A 375 10.23 8.08 15.70
C ALA A 375 9.95 6.77 16.46
N ILE A 376 8.85 6.69 17.22
CA ILE A 376 8.40 5.44 17.85
C ILE A 376 8.13 4.37 16.78
N ARG A 377 7.41 4.73 15.72
CA ARG A 377 7.12 3.80 14.62
C ARG A 377 8.43 3.26 13.99
N TYR A 378 9.35 4.15 13.66
CA TYR A 378 10.63 3.80 13.03
C TYR A 378 11.54 2.93 13.93
N LEU A 379 11.66 3.26 15.22
CA LEU A 379 12.62 2.60 16.13
C LEU A 379 12.05 1.38 16.87
N ARG A 380 10.74 1.32 17.16
CA ARG A 380 10.13 0.29 18.01
C ARG A 380 9.12 -0.60 17.30
N VAL A 381 8.44 -0.08 16.27
CA VAL A 381 7.36 -0.83 15.59
C VAL A 381 7.88 -1.51 14.33
N ASP A 382 8.41 -0.73 13.39
CA ASP A 382 8.84 -1.18 12.07
C ASP A 382 9.81 -2.38 12.09
N PRO A 383 10.85 -2.43 12.93
CA PRO A 383 11.77 -3.57 12.96
C PRO A 383 11.11 -4.88 13.41
N VAL A 384 10.00 -4.80 14.15
CA VAL A 384 9.27 -5.97 14.67
C VAL A 384 8.24 -6.44 13.65
N VAL A 385 7.46 -5.53 13.08
CA VAL A 385 6.31 -5.87 12.24
C VAL A 385 6.71 -6.08 10.77
N TYR A 386 7.80 -5.44 10.34
CA TYR A 386 8.44 -5.60 9.03
C TYR A 386 9.89 -6.06 9.20
N PRO A 387 10.15 -7.34 9.51
CA PRO A 387 11.48 -7.83 9.91
C PRO A 387 12.54 -7.63 8.80
N HIS A 388 12.12 -7.65 7.53
CA HIS A 388 13.00 -7.36 6.41
C HIS A 388 13.24 -5.86 6.28
N ALA A 389 14.48 -5.42 6.49
CA ALA A 389 14.84 -4.01 6.36
C ALA A 389 14.71 -3.48 4.92
N ALA A 390 14.58 -4.37 3.92
CA ALA A 390 14.27 -4.07 2.53
C ALA A 390 12.77 -3.75 2.28
N HIS A 391 11.91 -3.99 3.27
CA HIS A 391 10.46 -3.81 3.13
C HIS A 391 10.11 -2.36 2.79
N PRO A 392 9.27 -2.12 1.76
CA PRO A 392 9.03 -0.78 1.26
C PRO A 392 8.39 0.16 2.28
N LEU A 393 7.50 -0.34 3.15
CA LEU A 393 6.91 0.48 4.21
C LEU A 393 7.96 0.97 5.22
N ARG A 394 9.01 0.20 5.51
CA ARG A 394 10.11 0.68 6.37
C ARG A 394 10.86 1.82 5.72
N CYS A 395 11.12 1.72 4.42
CA CYS A 395 11.75 2.79 3.66
C CYS A 395 10.88 4.04 3.61
N LEU A 396 9.57 3.86 3.44
CA LEU A 396 8.59 4.95 3.45
C LEU A 396 8.50 5.63 4.82
N HIS A 397 8.46 4.87 5.92
CA HIS A 397 8.38 5.42 7.26
C HIS A 397 9.68 6.15 7.65
N ALA A 398 10.83 5.61 7.26
CA ALA A 398 12.12 6.29 7.38
C ALA A 398 12.13 7.62 6.60
N TRP A 399 11.61 7.61 5.37
CA TRP A 399 11.45 8.82 4.57
C TRP A 399 10.50 9.83 5.22
N ALA A 400 9.38 9.38 5.78
CA ALA A 400 8.44 10.24 6.48
C ALA A 400 9.09 10.91 7.72
N LEU A 401 9.85 10.15 8.51
CA LEU A 401 10.62 10.67 9.64
C LEU A 401 11.64 11.73 9.16
N ALA A 402 12.38 11.46 8.09
CA ALA A 402 13.36 12.40 7.54
C ALA A 402 12.70 13.68 7.00
N LYS A 403 11.58 13.58 6.26
CA LYS A 403 10.84 14.75 5.78
C LYS A 403 10.35 15.63 6.92
N LEU A 404 9.81 15.00 7.96
CA LEU A 404 9.29 15.73 9.12
C LEU A 404 10.42 16.39 9.91
N ALA A 405 11.57 15.71 10.05
CA ALA A 405 12.78 16.32 10.59
C ALA A 405 13.27 17.52 9.76
N ILE A 406 13.23 17.44 8.42
CA ILE A 406 13.55 18.58 7.53
C ILE A 406 12.64 19.75 7.84
N HIS A 407 11.32 19.52 7.94
CA HIS A 407 10.35 20.56 8.26
C HIS A 407 10.65 21.22 9.62
N LEU A 408 10.86 20.42 10.67
CA LEU A 408 11.18 20.93 12.01
C LEU A 408 12.52 21.67 12.07
N SER A 409 13.51 21.26 11.27
CA SER A 409 14.82 21.94 11.22
C SER A 409 14.76 23.37 10.67
N GLN A 410 13.68 23.72 9.97
CA GLN A 410 13.46 25.05 9.38
C GLN A 410 12.81 26.04 10.36
N GLY A 411 12.57 25.64 11.62
CA GLY A 411 12.06 26.53 12.67
C GLY A 411 10.56 26.84 12.57
N MET A 412 9.79 25.96 11.92
CA MET A 412 8.34 26.07 11.83
C MET A 412 7.68 25.49 13.10
N GLU A 413 7.34 26.39 14.03
CA GLU A 413 6.36 26.29 15.15
C GLU A 413 6.85 26.16 16.61
N GLU A 414 6.03 26.74 17.50
CA GLU A 414 6.04 26.62 18.97
C GLU A 414 5.00 25.56 19.40
N SER A 415 5.37 24.64 20.30
CA SER A 415 4.47 23.58 20.78
C SER A 415 3.23 24.13 21.50
N SER A 416 2.02 23.69 21.13
CA SER A 416 0.82 23.89 21.95
C SER A 416 0.45 22.60 22.70
N GLY A 417 0.61 22.59 24.04
CA GLY A 417 -0.01 21.57 24.91
C GLY A 417 0.94 20.74 25.79
N ASP A 418 0.37 19.75 26.48
CA ASP A 418 0.98 18.85 27.47
C ASP A 418 1.91 17.76 26.85
N ALA A 419 2.24 17.92 25.57
CA ALA A 419 3.04 17.00 24.77
C ALA A 419 4.52 16.99 25.19
N ILE A 420 5.26 15.96 24.77
CA ILE A 420 6.70 15.85 25.03
C ILE A 420 7.42 17.00 24.31
N ARG A 421 8.03 17.89 25.10
CA ARG A 421 8.80 19.04 24.61
C ARG A 421 10.08 18.57 23.92
N LEU A 422 10.03 18.48 22.60
CA LEU A 422 11.16 18.03 21.76
C LEU A 422 12.42 18.85 22.01
N GLU A 423 12.27 20.13 22.36
CA GLU A 423 13.35 21.07 22.64
C GLU A 423 14.23 20.61 23.81
N THR A 424 13.65 19.90 24.78
CA THR A 424 14.37 19.40 25.96
C THR A 424 15.41 18.33 25.64
N PHE A 425 15.34 17.72 24.45
CA PHE A 425 16.29 16.71 23.99
C PHE A 425 17.44 17.29 23.16
N GLU A 426 17.35 18.57 22.77
CA GLU A 426 18.37 19.28 21.98
C GLU A 426 18.87 18.46 20.77
N LEU A 427 17.94 17.89 20.00
CA LEU A 427 18.25 17.08 18.83
C LEU A 427 18.79 17.94 17.69
N ASN A 428 19.94 17.53 17.15
CA ASN A 428 20.42 18.05 15.87
C ASN A 428 19.74 17.31 14.72
N PHE A 429 18.63 17.86 14.25
CA PHE A 429 17.85 17.29 13.15
C PHE A 429 18.69 17.10 11.88
N SER A 430 19.61 18.01 11.54
CA SER A 430 20.43 17.90 10.32
C SER A 430 21.23 16.58 10.27
N LEU A 431 21.80 16.15 11.40
CA LEU A 431 22.54 14.89 11.48
C LEU A 431 21.61 13.67 11.41
N VAL A 432 20.44 13.72 12.03
CA VAL A 432 19.42 12.65 11.95
C VAL A 432 18.92 12.51 10.50
N ILE A 433 18.54 13.62 9.85
CA ILE A 433 18.08 13.66 8.46
C ILE A 433 19.14 13.04 7.56
N TRP A 434 20.39 13.50 7.66
CA TRP A 434 21.47 12.97 6.84
C TRP A 434 21.68 11.48 7.06
N SER A 435 21.68 11.02 8.32
CA SER A 435 21.85 9.61 8.67
C SER A 435 20.76 8.73 8.05
N VAL A 436 19.49 9.14 8.16
CA VAL A 436 18.36 8.37 7.62
C VAL A 436 18.38 8.34 6.09
N LEU A 437 18.58 9.49 5.44
CA LEU A 437 18.61 9.58 3.98
C LEU A 437 19.82 8.84 3.39
N SER A 438 20.98 8.92 4.05
CA SER A 438 22.19 8.19 3.67
C SER A 438 21.97 6.68 3.72
N ASP A 439 21.35 6.15 4.79
CA ASP A 439 21.01 4.72 4.89
C ASP A 439 20.11 4.27 3.74
N LEU A 440 19.05 5.02 3.44
CA LEU A 440 18.12 4.71 2.35
C LEU A 440 18.79 4.73 0.97
N VAL A 441 19.70 5.68 0.71
CA VAL A 441 20.45 5.75 -0.55
C VAL A 441 21.49 4.64 -0.65
N ASN A 442 22.22 4.36 0.43
CA ASN A 442 23.28 3.33 0.42
C ASN A 442 22.70 1.91 0.25
N ARG A 443 21.48 1.68 0.73
CA ARG A 443 20.79 0.38 0.66
C ARG A 443 19.77 0.30 -0.48
N GLU A 444 19.76 1.27 -1.37
CA GLU A 444 18.76 1.40 -2.44
C GLU A 444 18.61 0.12 -3.29
N ALA A 445 19.72 -0.58 -3.57
CA ALA A 445 19.70 -1.81 -4.36
C ALA A 445 18.88 -2.93 -3.71
N GLU A 446 18.84 -2.97 -2.38
CA GLU A 446 18.10 -3.94 -1.58
C GLU A 446 16.67 -3.47 -1.26
N CYS A 447 16.47 -2.14 -1.17
CA CYS A 447 15.16 -1.56 -0.90
C CYS A 447 14.15 -1.91 -1.99
N CYS A 448 13.06 -2.56 -1.59
CA CYS A 448 11.98 -3.01 -2.46
C CYS A 448 10.99 -1.89 -2.82
N THR A 449 11.45 -0.64 -2.83
CA THR A 449 10.71 0.55 -3.26
C THR A 449 10.77 0.74 -4.79
N VAL A 450 9.83 1.50 -5.33
CA VAL A 450 9.74 1.77 -6.77
C VAL A 450 10.72 2.85 -7.24
N PRO A 451 11.07 2.91 -8.54
CA PRO A 451 12.08 3.85 -9.06
C PRO A 451 11.81 5.32 -8.74
N SER A 452 10.58 5.81 -8.92
CA SER A 452 10.26 7.21 -8.60
C SER A 452 10.47 7.56 -7.12
N PHE A 453 10.15 6.66 -6.20
CA PHE A 453 10.42 6.86 -4.77
C PHE A 453 11.92 7.00 -4.50
N LYS A 454 12.72 6.10 -5.09
CA LYS A 454 14.19 6.13 -4.98
C LYS A 454 14.76 7.46 -5.52
N GLY A 455 14.21 7.97 -6.61
CA GLY A 455 14.58 9.27 -7.18
C GLY A 455 14.33 10.44 -6.21
N ILE A 456 13.18 10.45 -5.53
CA ILE A 456 12.84 11.49 -4.54
C ILE A 456 13.83 11.47 -3.37
N VAL A 457 14.09 10.29 -2.81
CA VAL A 457 15.01 10.13 -1.67
C VAL A 457 16.43 10.57 -2.05
N LYS A 458 16.92 10.20 -3.24
CA LYS A 458 18.22 10.64 -3.77
C LYS A 458 18.31 12.15 -3.93
N GLY A 459 17.26 12.78 -4.44
CA GLY A 459 17.20 14.23 -4.61
C GLY A 459 17.36 14.94 -3.26
N ALA A 460 16.56 14.54 -2.28
CA ALA A 460 16.62 15.10 -0.93
C ALA A 460 17.96 14.83 -0.24
N PHE A 461 18.51 13.61 -0.35
CA PHE A 461 19.84 13.30 0.17
C PHE A 461 20.92 14.20 -0.44
N ALA A 462 20.91 14.38 -1.76
CA ALA A 462 21.90 15.19 -2.45
C ALA A 462 21.82 16.68 -2.07
N GLU A 463 20.63 17.19 -1.77
CA GLU A 463 20.42 18.54 -1.26
C GLU A 463 20.99 18.71 0.15
N VAL A 464 20.56 17.86 1.09
CA VAL A 464 21.03 17.88 2.49
C VAL A 464 22.54 17.67 2.56
N HIS A 465 23.08 16.69 1.81
CA HIS A 465 24.52 16.42 1.78
C HIS A 465 25.32 17.62 1.27
N ARG A 466 24.81 18.34 0.25
CA ARG A 466 25.46 19.53 -0.29
C ARG A 466 25.45 20.68 0.72
N GLU A 467 24.36 20.86 1.45
CA GLU A 467 24.24 21.89 2.48
C GLU A 467 25.31 21.72 3.58
N PHE A 468 25.54 20.49 4.04
CA PHE A 468 26.64 20.20 4.97
C PHE A 468 28.00 20.64 4.41
N LEU A 469 28.32 20.24 3.18
CA LEU A 469 29.61 20.54 2.55
C LEU A 469 29.82 22.04 2.34
N VAL A 470 28.78 22.79 1.96
CA VAL A 470 28.84 24.26 1.81
C VAL A 470 29.14 24.95 3.14
N ASN A 471 28.65 24.39 4.24
CA ASN A 471 28.95 24.87 5.60
C ASN A 471 30.29 24.36 6.16
N GLY A 472 31.13 23.71 5.33
CA GLY A 472 32.44 23.21 5.74
C GLY A 472 32.39 21.97 6.64
N LEU A 473 31.25 21.29 6.71
CA LEU A 473 31.05 20.06 7.47
C LEU A 473 31.00 18.86 6.54
N ASP A 474 31.70 17.78 6.89
CA ASP A 474 31.55 16.48 6.21
C ASP A 474 30.89 15.46 7.13
N PRO A 475 29.57 15.21 7.00
CA PRO A 475 28.84 14.29 7.87
C PRO A 475 29.35 12.84 7.75
N ARG A 476 30.08 12.48 6.69
CA ARG A 476 30.71 11.16 6.56
C ARG A 476 31.79 10.92 7.61
N THR A 477 32.39 11.98 8.16
CA THR A 477 33.40 11.90 9.23
C THR A 477 32.81 12.11 10.62
N MET A 478 31.50 12.38 10.74
CA MET A 478 30.82 12.76 11.98
C MET A 478 30.11 11.58 12.67
N GLY A 479 30.69 10.37 12.60
CA GLY A 479 30.04 9.16 13.10
C GLY A 479 29.75 9.20 14.62
N ALA A 480 30.62 9.86 15.40
CA ALA A 480 30.41 9.98 16.85
C ALA A 480 29.28 10.96 17.19
N GLU A 481 29.17 12.06 16.45
CA GLU A 481 28.10 13.05 16.55
C GLU A 481 26.76 12.41 16.20
N ILE A 482 26.70 11.73 15.05
CA ILE A 482 25.49 11.02 14.60
C ILE A 482 25.04 10.01 15.66
N LYS A 483 25.98 9.24 16.24
CA LYS A 483 25.66 8.30 17.32
C LYS A 483 25.05 9.00 18.54
N ARG A 484 25.60 10.14 18.98
CA ARG A 484 25.05 10.91 20.11
C ARG A 484 23.62 11.41 19.84
N GLU A 485 23.33 11.81 18.60
CA GLU A 485 21.97 12.24 18.22
C GLU A 485 20.98 11.08 18.21
N TRP A 486 21.40 9.88 17.80
CA TRP A 486 20.57 8.69 17.94
C TRP A 486 20.38 8.26 19.40
N GLU A 487 21.39 8.40 20.27
CA GLU A 487 21.22 8.17 21.72
C GLU A 487 20.19 9.13 22.34
N LYS A 488 20.15 10.39 21.91
CA LYS A 488 19.09 11.34 22.30
C LYS A 488 17.72 10.88 21.77
N MET A 489 17.64 10.44 20.51
CA MET A 489 16.41 9.92 19.91
C MET A 489 15.86 8.70 20.67
N GLU A 490 16.74 7.78 21.08
CA GLU A 490 16.37 6.61 21.87
C GLU A 490 15.74 7.02 23.21
N ARG A 491 16.36 7.98 23.93
CA ARG A 491 15.79 8.51 25.19
C ARG A 491 14.44 9.18 24.98
N LEU A 492 14.27 9.92 23.88
CA LEU A 492 12.99 10.54 23.51
C LEU A 492 11.91 9.48 23.33
N VAL A 493 12.21 8.45 22.53
CA VAL A 493 11.27 7.36 22.24
C VAL A 493 10.95 6.54 23.49
N ASP A 494 11.93 6.25 24.34
CA ASP A 494 11.70 5.52 25.60
C ASP A 494 10.79 6.31 26.55
N LEU A 495 11.00 7.62 26.69
CA LEU A 495 10.11 8.47 27.47
C LEU A 495 8.69 8.48 26.88
N ALA A 496 8.58 8.56 25.56
CA ALA A 496 7.29 8.63 24.88
C ALA A 496 6.47 7.34 25.01
N VAL A 497 7.10 6.19 24.76
CA VAL A 497 6.47 4.88 24.93
C VAL A 497 6.12 4.61 26.41
N GLY A 498 6.87 5.19 27.36
CA GLY A 498 6.55 5.12 28.79
C GLY A 498 5.37 5.98 29.23
N ARG A 499 5.00 7.03 28.48
CA ARG A 499 3.84 7.89 28.74
C ARG A 499 2.55 7.38 28.07
N GLU A 500 2.69 6.56 27.03
CA GLU A 500 1.59 5.84 26.35
C GLU A 500 1.08 4.64 27.15
#